data_AF-A0A0F9GWZ9-F1
#
_entry.id   AF-A0A0F9GWZ9-F1
#
_cell.length_a   1.000
_cell.length_b   1.000
_cell.length_c   1.000
_cell.angle_alpha   90.00
_cell.angle_beta   90.00
_cell.angle_gamma   90.00
#
_symmetry.space_group_name_H-M   'P 1'
#
loop_
_entity.id
_entity.type
_entity.pdbx_description
1 polymer ?
#
loop_
_entity_poly.entity_id
_entity_poly.type
_entity_poly.pdbx_seq_one_letter_code
_entity_poly.pdbx_strand_id
1 'polypeptide(L)'
;MKMKKLMTVVVICTVFAFAAMGSVFAATASFQGLGDMPGGVFNSRAFDVSADGSTVVGYSISASGTEAFRWTLSGGMVGLGDLPGSSFESKANAVSADGSTIVGIGISASGPEAFRWTLSGGMVGLGYLSGWPRRRQGLSWSKSPARQLSPLPITDPAARRPNGPIPASRSSRALMRAATRYGPPFRAA
;
A
#
# COMPACT_ATOMS: atom_id res chain seq x y z
N MET A 1 60.96 19.83 -50.62
CA MET A 1 60.83 19.64 -49.15
C MET A 1 59.41 19.79 -48.60
N LYS A 2 58.47 20.47 -49.29
CA LYS A 2 57.09 20.72 -48.81
C LYS A 2 56.14 19.50 -48.88
N MET A 3 56.27 18.63 -49.89
CA MET A 3 55.35 17.48 -50.06
C MET A 3 55.57 16.34 -49.05
N LYS A 4 56.82 16.10 -48.60
CA LYS A 4 57.12 15.02 -47.65
C LYS A 4 56.52 15.28 -46.27
N LYS A 5 56.51 16.53 -45.80
CA LYS A 5 55.87 16.94 -44.53
C LYS A 5 54.34 16.83 -44.58
N LEU A 6 53.74 17.10 -45.73
CA LEU A 6 52.28 17.02 -45.92
C LEU A 6 51.79 15.55 -45.89
N MET A 7 52.53 14.64 -46.53
CA MET A 7 52.20 13.20 -46.49
C MET A 7 52.33 12.61 -45.08
N THR A 8 53.34 13.01 -44.29
CA THR A 8 53.48 12.55 -42.90
C THR A 8 52.34 13.04 -42.01
N VAL A 9 51.89 14.28 -42.16
CA VAL A 9 50.76 14.83 -41.39
C VAL A 9 49.44 14.14 -41.74
N VAL A 10 49.19 13.86 -43.03
CA VAL A 10 47.98 13.15 -43.47
C VAL A 10 47.96 11.72 -42.92
N VAL A 11 49.09 11.00 -42.96
CA VAL A 11 49.19 9.65 -42.39
C VAL A 11 48.94 9.66 -40.88
N ILE A 12 49.51 10.63 -40.14
CA ILE A 12 49.27 10.77 -38.69
C ILE A 12 47.80 11.05 -38.39
N CYS A 13 47.13 11.96 -39.13
CA CYS A 13 45.70 12.24 -38.95
C CYS A 13 44.82 11.02 -39.23
N THR A 14 45.15 10.22 -40.25
CA THR A 14 44.38 9.01 -40.57
C THR A 14 44.57 7.89 -39.56
N VAL A 15 45.78 7.73 -38.99
CA VAL A 15 46.03 6.75 -37.93
C VAL A 15 45.34 7.16 -36.63
N PHE A 16 45.30 8.46 -36.30
CA PHE A 16 44.59 8.97 -35.13
C PHE A 16 43.05 8.85 -35.27
N ALA A 17 42.52 9.05 -36.47
CA ALA A 17 41.08 8.90 -36.73
C ALA A 17 40.63 7.43 -36.65
N PHE A 18 41.49 6.47 -37.02
CA PHE A 18 41.14 5.04 -36.97
C PHE A 18 41.19 4.45 -35.54
N ALA A 19 41.99 5.03 -34.64
CA ALA A 19 42.06 4.62 -33.24
C ALA A 19 40.87 5.09 -32.38
N ALA A 20 40.04 6.01 -32.88
CA ALA A 20 38.87 6.53 -32.17
C ALA A 20 37.61 5.65 -32.30
N MET A 21 37.65 4.60 -33.14
CA MET A 21 36.57 3.62 -33.26
C MET A 21 36.78 2.53 -32.21
N GLY A 22 36.62 2.88 -30.93
CA GLY A 22 36.68 1.93 -29.84
C GLY A 22 35.62 0.84 -30.02
N SER A 23 36.07 -0.41 -30.10
CA SER A 23 35.18 -1.57 -30.13
C SER A 23 34.32 -1.59 -28.87
N VAL A 24 33.00 -1.37 -29.02
CA VAL A 24 32.05 -1.58 -27.94
C VAL A 24 31.75 -3.07 -27.87
N PHE A 25 32.57 -3.82 -27.14
CA PHE A 25 32.21 -5.19 -26.79
C PHE A 25 30.98 -5.11 -25.87
N ALA A 26 29.86 -5.66 -26.30
CA ALA A 26 28.72 -5.87 -25.42
C ALA A 26 29.22 -6.77 -24.27
N ALA A 27 29.19 -6.26 -23.04
CA ALA A 27 29.50 -7.07 -21.88
C ALA A 27 28.56 -8.28 -21.86
N THR A 28 29.12 -9.47 -21.60
CA THR A 28 28.31 -10.67 -21.41
C THR A 28 27.28 -10.41 -20.32
N ALA A 29 26.00 -10.63 -20.62
CA ALA A 29 24.94 -10.47 -19.63
C ALA A 29 25.17 -11.43 -18.46
N SER A 30 25.11 -10.91 -17.24
CA SER A 30 25.20 -11.68 -16.00
C SER A 30 24.04 -11.33 -15.08
N PHE A 31 23.63 -12.30 -14.25
CA PHE A 31 22.63 -12.07 -13.22
C PHE A 31 23.32 -11.95 -11.85
N GLN A 32 23.04 -10.87 -11.14
CA GLN A 32 23.44 -10.69 -9.75
C GLN A 32 22.18 -10.66 -8.88
N GLY A 33 22.06 -11.60 -7.95
CA GLY A 33 21.05 -11.52 -6.91
C GLY A 33 21.34 -10.33 -5.98
N LEU A 34 20.29 -9.62 -5.57
CA LEU A 34 20.42 -8.49 -4.65
C LEU A 34 20.83 -8.92 -3.23
N GLY A 35 20.57 -10.18 -2.88
CA GLY A 35 20.74 -10.72 -1.53
C GLY A 35 19.51 -10.48 -0.66
N ASP A 36 19.73 -10.53 0.65
CA ASP A 36 18.75 -10.43 1.72
C ASP A 36 19.21 -9.44 2.80
N MET A 37 18.31 -9.11 3.74
CA MET A 37 18.63 -8.16 4.80
C MET A 37 19.40 -8.85 5.93
N PRO A 38 20.53 -8.30 6.40
CA PRO A 38 21.27 -8.86 7.53
C PRO A 38 20.38 -9.07 8.76
N GLY A 39 20.50 -10.25 9.39
CA GLY A 39 19.75 -10.62 10.59
C GLY A 39 18.33 -11.14 10.33
N GLY A 40 17.87 -11.14 9.09
CA GLY A 40 16.58 -11.69 8.69
C GLY A 40 16.66 -13.10 8.11
N VAL A 41 15.65 -13.43 7.31
CA VAL A 41 15.65 -14.67 6.50
C VAL A 41 16.04 -14.34 5.07
N PHE A 42 16.56 -15.34 4.34
CA PHE A 42 16.93 -15.21 2.93
C PHE A 42 15.70 -14.95 2.05
N ASN A 43 15.32 -13.68 1.93
CA ASN A 43 14.12 -13.22 1.24
C ASN A 43 14.31 -11.78 0.78
N SER A 44 13.96 -11.47 -0.47
CA SER A 44 13.80 -10.09 -0.93
C SER A 44 12.87 -10.03 -2.13
N ARG A 45 12.18 -8.90 -2.29
CA ARG A 45 11.38 -8.58 -3.48
C ARG A 45 11.67 -7.16 -3.90
N ALA A 46 12.21 -7.00 -5.11
CA ALA A 46 12.39 -5.70 -5.75
C ALA A 46 11.12 -5.29 -6.48
N PHE A 47 10.77 -4.01 -6.39
CA PHE A 47 9.57 -3.44 -7.00
C PHE A 47 9.86 -2.33 -8.02
N ASP A 48 10.97 -1.60 -7.87
CA ASP A 48 11.33 -0.52 -8.78
C ASP A 48 12.84 -0.26 -8.82
N VAL A 49 13.30 0.44 -9.86
CA VAL A 49 14.71 0.76 -10.11
C VAL A 49 14.87 2.18 -10.67
N SER A 50 15.92 2.88 -10.26
CA SER A 50 16.26 4.22 -10.79
C SER A 50 16.59 4.16 -12.29
N ALA A 51 16.53 5.32 -12.96
CA ALA A 51 16.69 5.38 -14.42
C ALA A 51 18.08 4.93 -14.91
N ASP A 52 19.10 5.07 -14.07
CA ASP A 52 20.47 4.63 -14.32
C ASP A 52 20.75 3.19 -13.86
N GLY A 53 19.76 2.49 -13.29
CA GLY A 53 19.93 1.14 -12.75
C GLY A 53 20.71 1.04 -11.43
N SER A 54 21.15 2.16 -10.85
CA SER A 54 22.08 2.15 -9.71
C SER A 54 21.41 1.90 -8.36
N THR A 55 20.11 2.17 -8.26
CA THR A 55 19.33 2.06 -7.03
C THR A 55 18.10 1.19 -7.27
N VAL A 56 18.00 0.07 -6.54
CA VAL A 56 16.84 -0.82 -6.55
C VAL A 56 16.11 -0.74 -5.22
N VAL A 57 14.78 -0.71 -5.24
CA VAL A 57 13.97 -0.64 -4.01
C VAL A 57 12.94 -1.75 -3.95
N GLY A 58 12.47 -2.03 -2.74
CA GLY A 58 11.48 -3.06 -2.49
C GLY A 58 11.32 -3.32 -1.00
N TYR A 59 11.11 -4.58 -0.64
CA TYR A 59 11.12 -5.00 0.75
C TYR A 59 11.82 -6.35 0.96
N SER A 60 12.29 -6.54 2.18
CA SER A 60 12.96 -7.73 2.68
C SER A 60 12.42 -8.05 4.07
N ILE A 61 12.92 -9.11 4.70
CA ILE A 61 12.63 -9.44 6.10
C ILE A 61 13.91 -9.18 6.88
N SER A 62 13.89 -8.23 7.82
CA SER A 62 14.98 -7.97 8.77
C SER A 62 14.71 -8.66 10.12
N ALA A 63 15.64 -8.51 11.07
CA ALA A 63 15.44 -9.01 12.44
C ALA A 63 14.22 -8.37 13.14
N SER A 64 13.82 -7.16 12.72
CA SER A 64 12.69 -6.43 13.29
C SER A 64 11.35 -6.77 12.65
N GLY A 65 11.34 -7.19 11.38
CA GLY A 65 10.10 -7.45 10.64
C GLY A 65 10.25 -7.25 9.13
N THR A 66 9.12 -7.02 8.46
CA THR A 66 9.13 -6.68 7.03
C THR A 66 9.63 -5.26 6.85
N GLU A 67 10.70 -5.07 6.08
CA GLU A 67 11.36 -3.77 5.99
C GLU A 67 11.58 -3.36 4.53
N ALA A 68 11.24 -2.10 4.25
CA ALA A 68 11.60 -1.46 3.00
C ALA A 68 13.12 -1.39 2.88
N PHE A 69 13.66 -1.68 1.70
CA PHE A 69 15.10 -1.58 1.45
C PHE A 69 15.42 -0.66 0.29
N ARG A 70 16.66 -0.15 0.32
CA ARG A 70 17.38 0.40 -0.83
C ARG A 70 18.63 -0.45 -1.06
N TRP A 71 18.81 -0.93 -2.28
CA TRP A 71 19.99 -1.65 -2.70
C TRP A 71 20.82 -0.82 -3.66
N THR A 72 22.14 -0.86 -3.49
CA THR A 72 23.11 -0.32 -4.44
C THR A 72 24.26 -1.29 -4.62
N LEU A 73 24.95 -1.22 -5.75
CA LEU A 73 26.08 -2.10 -6.02
C LEU A 73 27.20 -1.98 -4.97
N SER A 74 27.50 -0.76 -4.52
CA SER A 74 28.58 -0.51 -3.54
C SER A 74 28.15 -0.71 -2.09
N GLY A 75 26.87 -0.49 -1.77
CA GLY A 75 26.36 -0.52 -0.39
C GLY A 75 25.63 -1.81 -0.02
N GLY A 76 25.32 -2.66 -0.98
CA GLY A 76 24.44 -3.81 -0.77
C GLY A 76 23.02 -3.37 -0.38
N MET A 77 22.29 -4.27 0.28
CA MET A 77 20.92 -4.02 0.77
C MET A 77 20.96 -3.28 2.10
N VAL A 78 20.28 -2.13 2.17
CA VAL A 78 20.17 -1.31 3.38
C VAL A 78 18.69 -1.09 3.71
N GLY A 79 18.31 -1.34 4.96
CA GLY A 79 16.97 -1.10 5.47
C GLY A 79 16.67 0.39 5.60
N LEU A 80 15.42 0.78 5.31
CA LEU A 80 14.96 2.16 5.41
C LEU A 80 14.30 2.47 6.77
N GLY A 81 14.12 1.46 7.62
CA GLY A 81 13.35 1.53 8.85
C GLY A 81 11.84 1.47 8.64
N ASP A 82 11.10 1.92 9.65
CA ASP A 82 9.65 1.95 9.69
C ASP A 82 9.12 3.33 10.13
N LEU A 83 7.79 3.48 10.04
CA LEU A 83 7.10 4.61 10.65
C LEU A 83 6.84 4.29 12.13
N PRO A 84 7.01 5.26 13.05
CA PRO A 84 6.87 4.99 14.47
C PRO A 84 5.41 4.76 14.89
N GLY A 85 5.26 4.02 16.00
CA GLY A 85 4.00 3.91 16.74
C GLY A 85 3.12 2.72 16.39
N SER A 86 3.63 1.74 15.64
CA SER A 86 2.93 0.47 15.36
C SER A 86 3.93 -0.68 15.22
N SER A 87 3.49 -1.80 14.64
CA SER A 87 4.35 -2.91 14.22
C SER A 87 5.37 -2.45 13.16
N PHE A 88 6.59 -2.97 13.27
CA PHE A 88 7.67 -2.73 12.32
C PHE A 88 7.34 -3.34 10.95
N GLU A 89 6.73 -2.53 10.08
CA GLU A 89 6.40 -2.91 8.71
C GLU A 89 6.51 -1.71 7.76
N SER A 90 7.32 -1.86 6.71
CA SER A 90 7.42 -0.91 5.61
C SER A 90 7.71 -1.60 4.27
N LYS A 91 7.26 -1.00 3.16
CA LYS A 91 7.53 -1.45 1.78
C LYS A 91 7.82 -0.25 0.89
N ALA A 92 8.96 -0.24 0.22
CA ALA A 92 9.26 0.76 -0.81
C ALA A 92 8.68 0.30 -2.16
N ASN A 93 7.81 1.12 -2.73
CA ASN A 93 7.08 0.79 -3.96
C ASN A 93 7.66 1.48 -5.19
N ALA A 94 8.31 2.64 -5.03
CA ALA A 94 8.92 3.36 -6.14
C ALA A 94 10.13 4.18 -5.71
N VAL A 95 11.01 4.47 -6.67
CA VAL A 95 12.19 5.31 -6.52
C VAL A 95 12.23 6.37 -7.62
N SER A 96 12.71 7.57 -7.29
CA SER A 96 12.92 8.63 -8.27
C SER A 96 13.99 8.25 -9.30
N ALA A 97 13.94 8.87 -10.48
CA ALA A 97 14.88 8.60 -11.57
C ALA A 97 16.36 8.76 -11.17
N ASP A 98 16.65 9.72 -10.28
CA ASP A 98 17.97 10.01 -9.73
C ASP A 98 18.35 9.13 -8.51
N GLY A 99 17.47 8.22 -8.07
CA GLY A 99 17.70 7.35 -6.91
C GLY A 99 17.61 8.03 -5.54
N SER A 100 17.28 9.32 -5.46
CA SER A 100 17.41 10.12 -4.22
C SER A 100 16.18 10.08 -3.31
N THR A 101 15.00 9.83 -3.88
CA THR A 101 13.71 9.82 -3.18
C THR A 101 13.04 8.47 -3.36
N ILE A 102 12.63 7.86 -2.25
CA ILE A 102 11.91 6.58 -2.24
C ILE A 102 10.53 6.82 -1.64
N VAL A 103 9.49 6.23 -2.23
CA VAL A 103 8.13 6.29 -1.68
C VAL A 103 7.57 4.89 -1.48
N GLY A 104 6.64 4.77 -0.56
CA GLY A 104 6.10 3.48 -0.19
C GLY A 104 4.96 3.56 0.80
N ILE A 105 4.67 2.44 1.44
CA ILE A 105 3.66 2.30 2.48
C ILE A 105 4.34 1.79 3.75
N GLY A 106 4.03 2.41 4.88
CA GLY A 106 4.42 1.97 6.22
C GLY A 106 3.20 1.94 7.14
N ILE A 107 3.38 1.38 8.34
CA ILE A 107 2.32 1.37 9.36
C ILE A 107 2.70 2.31 10.49
N SER A 108 1.98 3.42 10.66
CA SER A 108 2.13 4.30 11.82
C SER A 108 1.07 4.01 12.88
N ALA A 109 1.10 4.74 14.00
CA ALA A 109 0.05 4.70 15.02
C ALA A 109 -1.37 4.97 14.47
N SER A 110 -1.47 5.63 13.31
CA SER A 110 -2.76 5.90 12.66
C SER A 110 -3.22 4.81 11.70
N GLY A 111 -2.40 3.80 11.44
CA GLY A 111 -2.63 2.74 10.47
C GLY A 111 -1.69 2.86 9.26
N PRO A 112 -1.99 2.12 8.17
CA PRO A 112 -1.21 2.21 6.95
C PRO A 112 -1.25 3.61 6.35
N GLU A 113 -0.09 4.16 6.01
CA GLU A 113 0.03 5.44 5.32
C GLU A 113 1.19 5.46 4.34
N ALA A 114 1.12 6.40 3.39
CA ALA A 114 2.22 6.62 2.46
C ALA A 114 3.40 7.25 3.19
N PHE A 115 4.63 6.92 2.81
CA PHE A 115 5.83 7.61 3.26
C PHE A 115 6.65 8.12 2.08
N ARG A 116 7.47 9.13 2.37
CA ARG A 116 8.62 9.54 1.56
C ARG A 116 9.88 9.34 2.38
N TRP A 117 10.88 8.72 1.78
CA TRP A 117 12.20 8.52 2.35
C TRP A 117 13.28 9.23 1.53
N THR A 118 14.24 9.83 2.22
CA THR A 118 15.48 10.37 1.63
C THR A 118 16.64 10.08 2.56
N LEU A 119 17.86 10.08 2.03
CA LEU A 119 19.05 9.81 2.84
C LEU A 119 19.22 10.80 4.01
N SER A 120 18.93 12.08 3.79
CA SER A 120 19.06 13.12 4.82
C SER A 120 17.86 13.22 5.76
N GLY A 121 16.66 12.86 5.29
CA GLY A 121 15.41 13.02 6.04
C GLY A 121 14.92 11.75 6.74
N GLY A 122 15.46 10.58 6.40
CA GLY A 122 14.88 9.30 6.83
C GLY A 122 13.46 9.11 6.29
N MET A 123 12.70 8.23 6.95
CA MET A 123 11.32 7.92 6.60
C MET A 123 10.36 8.95 7.19
N VAL A 124 9.58 9.63 6.34
CA VAL A 124 8.59 10.63 6.74
C VAL A 124 7.22 10.22 6.21
N GLY A 125 6.25 10.07 7.12
CA GLY A 125 4.86 9.80 6.76
C GLY A 125 4.22 11.00 6.04
N LEU A 126 3.45 10.72 5.00
CA LEU A 126 2.73 11.72 4.20
C LEU A 126 1.26 11.89 4.63
N GLY A 127 0.85 11.18 5.68
CA GLY A 127 -0.49 11.22 6.22
C GLY A 127 -1.39 10.09 5.70
N TYR A 128 -2.49 9.93 6.40
CA TYR A 128 -3.54 8.97 6.12
C TYR A 128 -4.80 9.71 5.65
N LEU A 129 -5.56 9.11 4.73
CA LEU A 129 -6.86 9.63 4.32
C LEU A 129 -7.88 9.40 5.45
N SER A 130 -8.09 10.42 6.28
CA SER A 130 -9.11 10.44 7.33
C SER A 130 -10.50 10.67 6.74
N GLY A 131 -11.12 9.62 6.20
CA GLY A 131 -12.48 9.68 5.64
C GLY A 131 -13.37 8.48 5.94
N TRP A 132 -12.79 7.37 6.39
CA TRP A 132 -13.57 6.23 6.86
C TRP A 132 -13.60 6.24 8.39
N PRO A 133 -14.77 6.09 9.03
CA PRO A 133 -14.82 5.89 10.46
C PRO A 133 -13.98 4.65 10.77
N ARG A 134 -12.86 4.82 11.46
CA ARG A 134 -12.29 3.69 12.21
C ARG A 134 -13.46 3.17 13.03
N ARG A 135 -13.82 1.88 12.90
CA ARG A 135 -14.70 1.27 13.90
C ARG A 135 -14.03 1.58 15.22
N ARG A 136 -14.64 2.47 16.02
CA ARG A 136 -14.16 2.79 17.36
C ARG A 136 -13.99 1.44 18.07
N GLN A 137 -12.75 1.00 18.29
CA GLN A 137 -12.47 0.18 19.47
C GLN A 137 -12.85 1.09 20.65
N GLY A 138 -14.07 0.96 21.15
CA GLY A 138 -14.63 1.87 22.14
C GLY A 138 -16.13 2.15 22.04
N LEU A 139 -16.84 1.67 21.01
CA LEU A 139 -18.27 1.41 21.18
C LEU A 139 -18.41 -0.02 21.69
N SER A 140 -18.23 -0.16 23.00
CA SER A 140 -18.99 -1.16 23.74
C SER A 140 -20.41 -1.12 23.18
N TRP A 141 -20.93 -2.27 22.73
CA TRP A 141 -22.36 -2.44 22.66
C TRP A 141 -22.83 -2.18 24.09
N SER A 142 -23.17 -0.93 24.43
CA SER A 142 -23.86 -0.66 25.67
C SER A 142 -25.10 -1.52 25.54
N LYS A 143 -25.14 -2.62 26.30
CA LYS A 143 -26.37 -3.35 26.55
C LYS A 143 -27.36 -2.25 26.86
N SER A 144 -28.30 -2.01 25.95
CA SER A 144 -29.41 -1.09 26.21
C SER A 144 -29.90 -1.48 27.60
N PRO A 145 -29.94 -0.58 28.60
CA PRO A 145 -30.49 -0.97 29.88
C PRO A 145 -31.90 -1.42 29.57
N ALA A 146 -32.18 -2.70 29.82
CA ALA A 146 -33.52 -3.23 29.71
C ALA A 146 -34.40 -2.27 30.50
N ARG A 147 -35.32 -1.59 29.81
CA ARG A 147 -36.31 -0.73 30.44
C ARG A 147 -37.04 -1.62 31.43
N GLN A 148 -36.71 -1.50 32.70
CA GLN A 148 -37.34 -2.22 33.77
C GLN A 148 -38.78 -1.72 33.82
N LEU A 149 -39.69 -2.45 33.18
CA LEU A 149 -41.12 -2.18 33.29
C LEU A 149 -41.49 -2.50 34.74
N SER A 150 -41.81 -1.47 35.52
CA SER A 150 -42.40 -1.62 36.84
C SER A 150 -43.63 -2.53 36.72
N PRO A 151 -43.82 -3.53 37.61
CA PRO A 151 -45.05 -4.32 37.60
C PRO A 151 -46.25 -3.38 37.80
N LEU A 152 -47.25 -3.50 36.94
CA LEU A 152 -48.53 -2.80 37.13
C LEU A 152 -49.16 -3.29 38.44
N PRO A 153 -49.77 -2.41 39.27
CA PRO A 153 -50.50 -2.86 40.45
C PRO A 153 -51.68 -3.74 40.01
N ILE A 154 -51.77 -4.92 40.62
CA ILE A 154 -52.92 -5.82 40.48
C ILE A 154 -54.11 -5.11 41.15
N THR A 155 -55.00 -4.52 40.37
CA THR A 155 -56.30 -4.06 40.87
C THR A 155 -57.30 -5.22 40.80
N ASP A 156 -57.76 -5.63 41.97
CA ASP A 156 -58.94 -6.42 42.35
C ASP A 156 -59.99 -6.71 41.23
N PRO A 157 -60.44 -7.97 41.03
CA PRO A 157 -61.44 -8.34 40.03
C PRO A 157 -62.88 -8.03 40.48
N ALA A 158 -63.24 -6.75 40.61
CA ALA A 158 -64.63 -6.35 40.82
C ALA A 158 -64.92 -4.90 40.43
N ALA A 159 -64.85 -4.56 39.14
CA ALA A 159 -65.42 -3.31 38.65
C ALA A 159 -66.17 -3.51 37.33
N ARG A 160 -67.49 -3.32 37.44
CA ARG A 160 -68.52 -3.52 36.41
C ARG A 160 -68.27 -2.69 35.14
N ARG A 161 -68.61 -3.30 34.01
CA ARG A 161 -68.78 -2.66 32.70
C ARG A 161 -69.84 -1.55 32.77
N PRO A 162 -69.69 -0.49 31.96
CA PRO A 162 -70.83 -0.02 31.17
C PRO A 162 -70.49 0.08 29.67
N ASN A 163 -71.45 -0.38 28.88
CA ASN A 163 -71.48 -0.37 27.42
C ASN A 163 -71.55 1.06 26.87
N GLY A 164 -70.71 1.38 25.88
CA GLY A 164 -70.81 2.59 25.05
C GLY A 164 -69.87 2.48 23.83
N PRO A 165 -70.25 3.01 22.64
CA PRO A 165 -69.48 2.79 21.41
C PRO A 165 -68.30 3.78 21.21
N ILE A 166 -67.10 3.19 21.07
CA ILE A 166 -65.94 3.44 20.17
C ILE A 166 -65.41 4.88 19.95
N PRO A 167 -64.07 5.08 19.97
CA PRO A 167 -63.43 5.46 18.70
C PRO A 167 -62.20 4.59 18.36
N ALA A 168 -62.06 4.30 17.06
CA ALA A 168 -61.07 3.39 16.51
C ALA A 168 -59.63 3.89 16.69
N SER A 169 -58.74 3.02 17.16
CA SER A 169 -57.30 3.18 16.95
C SER A 169 -56.75 1.98 16.18
N ARG A 170 -56.13 2.35 15.06
CA ARG A 170 -55.32 1.60 14.10
C ARG A 170 -54.84 0.23 14.58
N SER A 171 -55.20 -0.81 13.83
CA SER A 171 -54.27 -1.80 13.26
C SER A 171 -55.04 -2.88 12.51
N SER A 172 -54.45 -3.39 11.42
CA SER A 172 -54.84 -4.64 10.75
C SER A 172 -55.92 -4.55 9.66
N ARG A 173 -55.51 -4.05 8.49
CA ARG A 173 -55.77 -4.70 7.19
C ARG A 173 -55.11 -3.92 6.05
N ALA A 174 -54.55 -4.67 5.10
CA ALA A 174 -53.87 -4.24 3.87
C ALA A 174 -52.47 -3.64 4.13
N LEU A 175 -51.35 -4.23 3.70
CA LEU A 175 -51.09 -4.81 2.39
C LEU A 175 -50.15 -6.03 2.50
N MET A 176 -50.72 -7.22 2.35
CA MET A 176 -50.00 -8.40 1.89
C MET A 176 -50.79 -8.94 0.71
N ARG A 177 -50.42 -8.54 -0.51
CA ARG A 177 -50.80 -9.25 -1.73
C ARG A 177 -49.62 -9.27 -2.69
N ALA A 178 -49.15 -10.49 -2.87
CA ALA A 178 -48.23 -10.92 -3.89
C ALA A 178 -48.77 -10.63 -5.30
N ALA A 179 -47.87 -10.26 -6.20
CA ALA A 179 -48.08 -10.37 -7.63
C ALA A 179 -46.89 -11.13 -8.24
N THR A 180 -47.22 -12.33 -8.70
CA THR A 180 -46.39 -13.29 -9.43
C THR A 180 -46.33 -12.93 -10.91
N ARG A 181 -45.22 -13.34 -11.58
CA ARG A 181 -44.97 -13.55 -13.04
C ARG A 181 -44.09 -12.49 -13.72
N TYR A 182 -42.88 -12.88 -14.14
CA TYR A 182 -42.57 -13.34 -15.51
C TYR A 182 -41.21 -14.11 -15.51
N GLY A 183 -41.11 -15.16 -16.32
CA GLY A 183 -40.05 -16.20 -16.30
C GLY A 183 -38.80 -15.95 -17.20
N PRO A 184 -37.88 -16.94 -17.28
CA PRO A 184 -36.55 -16.87 -17.93
C PRO A 184 -36.64 -17.27 -19.43
N PRO A 185 -35.61 -17.11 -20.32
CA PRO A 185 -34.24 -17.66 -20.19
C PRO A 185 -33.08 -16.83 -20.82
N PHE A 186 -31.81 -17.17 -20.55
CA PHE A 186 -30.78 -17.37 -21.59
C PHE A 186 -29.53 -18.05 -20.99
N ARG A 187 -28.98 -18.98 -21.78
CA ARG A 187 -27.94 -19.97 -21.47
C ARG A 187 -26.53 -19.37 -21.35
N ALA A 188 -25.71 -20.00 -20.53
CA ALA A 188 -24.25 -19.93 -20.59
C ALA A 188 -23.73 -20.67 -21.84
N ALA A 189 -22.69 -20.09 -22.44
CA ALA A 189 -21.69 -20.79 -23.25
C ALA A 189 -20.47 -21.04 -22.34
#